data_AF-A0A8X8ZSW9-F1
#
_entry.id   AF-A0A8X8ZSW9-F1
#
_cell.length_a   1.000
_cell.length_b   1.000
_cell.length_c   1.000
_cell.angle_alpha   90.00
_cell.angle_beta   90.00
_cell.angle_gamma   90.00
#
_symmetry.space_group_name_H-M   'P 1'
#
loop_
_entity.id
_entity.type
_entity.pdbx_description
1 polymer ?
#
loop_
_entity_poly.entity_id
_entity_poly.type
_entity_poly.pdbx_seq_one_letter_code
_entity_poly.pdbx_strand_id
1 'polypeptide(L)'
;MVWHCTRCYGHIQRGNFWCKTRWENRRNSAVLKAWAAACTAATSSRIYVPKGRYLLRSAEFRGPCKNKIRVQIDGTLVAPLDHRALGNSDYWILFIQVNWLSVVGGNLDAKGAGLWACKASGQTCPTGARSITFNWVNNGEIKGLTSINSQLMHIVINSCKNVKVSNVKMIAPDLSPNTDGIHVQSSTGVTIINALIKTGDDCISIGPGTRC
;
A
#
# COMPACT_ATOMS: atom_id res chain seq x y z
N MET A 1 -7.05 -20.27 0.05
CA MET A 1 -5.68 -20.48 -0.46
C MET A 1 -5.06 -19.12 -0.82
N VAL A 2 -3.86 -18.79 -0.32
CA VAL A 2 -3.13 -17.53 -0.57
C VAL A 2 -1.92 -17.85 -1.45
N TRP A 3 -1.69 -17.09 -2.51
CA TRP A 3 -0.66 -17.31 -3.53
C TRP A 3 0.54 -16.38 -3.36
N HIS A 4 1.66 -16.61 -4.04
CA HIS A 4 2.79 -15.67 -4.08
C HIS A 4 2.94 -15.11 -5.50
N CYS A 5 3.32 -13.82 -5.67
CA CYS A 5 3.73 -13.32 -7.00
C CYS A 5 5.18 -13.77 -7.28
N THR A 6 5.40 -14.49 -8.39
CA THR A 6 6.70 -15.14 -8.67
C THR A 6 7.28 -14.92 -10.07
N ARG A 7 6.51 -14.48 -11.07
CA ARG A 7 7.07 -14.13 -12.40
C ARG A 7 6.51 -12.84 -13.00
N CYS A 8 7.43 -12.06 -13.56
CA CYS A 8 7.13 -10.94 -14.45
C CYS A 8 7.57 -11.25 -15.87
N TYR A 9 6.59 -11.25 -16.78
CA TYR A 9 6.86 -11.25 -18.22
C TYR A 9 6.83 -9.80 -18.68
N GLY A 10 7.95 -9.30 -19.21
CA GLY A 10 7.98 -8.03 -19.92
C GLY A 10 7.79 -8.30 -21.41
N HIS A 11 6.70 -7.80 -22.00
CA HIS A 11 6.68 -7.56 -23.45
C HIS A 11 7.22 -6.15 -23.68
N ILE A 12 8.44 -6.07 -24.24
CA ILE A 12 9.16 -4.84 -24.56
C ILE A 12 8.34 -3.87 -25.43
N GLN A 13 7.30 -4.35 -26.11
CA GLN A 13 6.50 -3.53 -27.02
C GLN A 13 5.35 -2.72 -26.39
N ARG A 14 4.97 -2.87 -25.11
CA ARG A 14 3.80 -2.13 -24.54
C ARG A 14 3.87 -1.70 -23.06
N GLY A 15 5.03 -1.73 -22.40
CA GLY A 15 5.18 -1.23 -21.02
C GLY A 15 4.31 -1.93 -19.95
N ASN A 16 3.87 -3.17 -20.20
CA ASN A 16 3.05 -3.94 -19.27
C ASN A 16 3.90 -4.99 -18.54
N PHE A 17 3.93 -4.92 -17.21
CA PHE A 17 4.58 -5.88 -16.33
C PHE A 17 3.53 -6.68 -15.56
N TRP A 18 3.64 -8.00 -15.63
CA TRP A 18 2.65 -8.93 -15.05
C TRP A 18 3.18 -9.59 -13.78
N CYS A 19 2.28 -10.03 -12.91
CA CYS A 19 2.58 -10.92 -11.79
C CYS A 19 1.83 -12.26 -12.00
N LYS A 20 2.52 -13.36 -12.36
CA LYS A 20 1.94 -14.72 -12.42
C LYS A 20 2.43 -15.63 -11.27
N THR A 21 1.61 -16.63 -10.95
CA THR A 21 1.75 -17.56 -9.81
C THR A 21 2.46 -18.86 -10.18
N ARG A 22 3.46 -19.25 -9.37
CA ARG A 22 3.83 -20.64 -9.04
C ARG A 22 4.50 -20.65 -7.65
N TRP A 23 4.35 -21.75 -6.92
CA TRP A 23 4.95 -22.00 -5.62
C TRP A 23 6.44 -21.71 -5.60
N GLU A 24 6.86 -20.65 -4.91
CA GLU A 24 8.26 -20.45 -4.55
C GLU A 24 8.37 -19.67 -3.25
N ASN A 25 9.26 -20.15 -2.41
CA ASN A 25 9.44 -19.76 -1.03
C ASN A 25 10.25 -18.45 -0.96
N ARG A 26 9.73 -17.46 -0.21
CA ARG A 26 10.47 -16.54 0.70
C ARG A 26 10.77 -15.06 0.36
N ARG A 27 10.53 -14.47 -0.82
CA ARG A 27 10.79 -13.02 -1.03
C ARG A 27 9.73 -12.32 -1.89
N ASN A 28 9.50 -11.02 -1.66
CA ASN A 28 8.68 -10.12 -2.50
C ASN A 28 9.26 -9.89 -3.91
N SER A 29 10.07 -10.83 -4.41
CA SER A 29 11.02 -10.61 -5.49
C SER A 29 10.36 -10.31 -6.83
N ALA A 30 9.18 -10.85 -7.12
CA ALA A 30 8.57 -10.61 -8.42
C ALA A 30 7.95 -9.22 -8.53
N VAL A 31 7.16 -8.77 -7.55
CA VAL A 31 6.57 -7.42 -7.59
C VAL A 31 7.65 -6.33 -7.54
N LEU A 32 8.73 -6.55 -6.78
CA LEU A 32 9.87 -5.64 -6.74
C LEU A 32 10.68 -5.63 -8.05
N LYS A 33 10.82 -6.77 -8.73
CA LYS A 33 11.43 -6.84 -10.07
C LYS A 33 10.57 -6.13 -11.13
N ALA A 34 9.25 -6.32 -11.11
CA ALA A 34 8.33 -5.56 -11.96
C ALA A 34 8.46 -4.06 -11.72
N TRP A 35 8.53 -3.65 -10.45
CA TRP A 35 8.73 -2.25 -10.10
C TRP A 35 10.04 -1.69 -10.64
N ALA A 36 11.17 -2.37 -10.43
CA ALA A 36 12.47 -1.91 -10.92
C ALA A 36 12.50 -1.75 -12.44
N ALA A 37 11.89 -2.70 -13.18
CA ALA A 37 11.78 -2.62 -14.62
C ALA A 37 10.85 -1.49 -15.09
N ALA A 38 9.70 -1.30 -14.45
CA ALA A 38 8.77 -0.21 -14.75
C ALA A 38 9.38 1.17 -14.45
N CYS A 39 10.14 1.28 -13.36
CA CYS A 39 10.74 2.53 -12.90
C CYS A 39 11.88 3.02 -13.81
N THR A 40 12.57 2.09 -14.49
CA THR A 40 13.64 2.40 -15.42
C THR A 40 13.21 2.45 -16.89
N ALA A 41 11.95 2.13 -17.18
CA ALA A 41 11.40 2.15 -18.53
C ALA A 41 11.38 3.57 -19.12
N ALA A 42 11.71 3.68 -20.42
CA ALA A 42 11.68 4.95 -21.14
C ALA A 42 10.24 5.47 -21.33
N THR A 43 9.26 4.58 -21.34
CA THR A 43 7.84 4.89 -21.55
C THR A 43 7.04 4.68 -20.26
N SER A 44 5.84 5.26 -20.21
CA SER A 44 4.89 4.99 -19.13
C SER A 44 4.64 3.48 -18.99
N SER A 45 4.53 3.01 -17.75
CA SER A 45 4.47 1.59 -17.44
C SER A 45 3.26 1.25 -16.59
N ARG A 46 2.73 0.04 -16.78
CA ARG A 46 1.68 -0.53 -15.94
C ARG A 46 2.17 -1.81 -15.27
N ILE A 47 2.06 -1.85 -13.95
CA ILE A 47 2.24 -3.06 -13.13
C ILE A 47 0.86 -3.60 -12.82
N TYR A 48 0.59 -4.84 -13.22
CA TYR A 48 -0.73 -5.45 -13.07
C TYR A 48 -0.71 -6.65 -12.12
N VAL A 49 -1.54 -6.58 -11.08
CA VAL A 49 -1.83 -7.67 -10.15
C VAL A 49 -3.21 -8.23 -10.50
N PRO A 50 -3.30 -9.44 -11.09
CA PRO A 50 -4.56 -10.02 -11.50
C PRO A 50 -5.45 -10.40 -10.32
N LYS A 51 -6.72 -10.74 -10.61
CA LYS A 51 -7.63 -11.33 -9.61
C LYS A 51 -6.98 -12.54 -8.92
N GLY A 52 -7.23 -12.69 -7.62
CA GLY A 52 -6.63 -13.71 -6.77
C GLY A 52 -6.18 -13.14 -5.42
N ARG A 53 -5.67 -13.98 -4.52
CA ARG A 53 -5.12 -13.57 -3.21
C ARG A 53 -3.61 -13.79 -3.19
N TYR A 54 -2.82 -12.76 -2.89
CA TYR A 54 -1.36 -12.82 -2.95
C TYR A 54 -0.75 -12.41 -1.61
N LEU A 55 0.03 -13.29 -0.99
CA LEU A 55 0.86 -12.99 0.16
C LEU A 55 1.93 -11.97 -0.26
N LEU A 56 1.99 -10.87 0.47
CA LEU A 56 2.98 -9.83 0.31
C LEU A 56 3.56 -9.51 1.69
N ARG A 57 4.89 -9.60 1.84
CA ARG A 57 5.60 -9.09 3.05
C ARG A 57 5.84 -7.58 2.90
N SER A 58 6.54 -6.93 3.84
CA SER A 58 6.89 -5.52 3.68
C SER A 58 7.59 -5.24 2.34
N ALA A 59 7.06 -4.30 1.55
CA ALA A 59 7.51 -4.00 0.20
C ALA A 59 7.71 -2.49 0.03
N GLU A 60 8.90 -2.12 -0.45
CA GLU A 60 9.27 -0.75 -0.78
C GLU A 60 9.40 -0.57 -2.29
N PHE A 61 8.64 0.37 -2.83
CA PHE A 61 8.58 0.77 -4.23
C PHE A 61 9.22 2.16 -4.36
N ARG A 62 10.54 2.16 -4.56
CA ARG A 62 11.38 3.36 -4.56
C ARG A 62 11.61 3.91 -5.96
N GLY A 63 11.53 5.23 -6.09
CA GLY A 63 12.00 6.00 -7.25
C GLY A 63 13.38 6.66 -7.02
N PRO A 64 13.74 7.68 -7.82
CA PRO A 64 12.95 8.32 -8.86
C PRO A 64 12.74 7.40 -10.07
N CYS A 65 11.54 7.46 -10.66
CA CYS A 65 11.21 6.72 -11.87
C CYS A 65 11.23 7.63 -13.10
N LYS A 66 11.69 7.09 -14.24
CA LYS A 66 11.86 7.86 -15.48
C LYS A 66 10.55 8.32 -16.10
N ASN A 67 9.47 7.57 -15.88
CA ASN A 67 8.18 7.83 -16.49
C ASN A 67 7.03 7.46 -15.53
N LYS A 68 5.79 7.77 -15.94
CA LYS A 68 4.58 7.52 -15.17
C LYS A 68 4.40 6.02 -14.92
N ILE A 69 3.99 5.66 -13.70
CA ILE A 69 3.70 4.27 -13.34
C ILE A 69 2.26 4.14 -12.85
N ARG A 70 1.54 3.19 -13.44
CA ARG A 70 0.23 2.76 -12.95
C ARG A 70 0.34 1.37 -12.32
N VAL A 71 0.09 1.27 -11.03
CA VAL A 71 -0.11 0.00 -10.33
C VAL A 71 -1.61 -0.29 -10.34
N GLN A 72 -2.01 -1.30 -11.11
CA GLN A 72 -3.41 -1.75 -11.17
C GLN A 72 -3.54 -3.09 -10.44
N ILE A 73 -4.43 -3.13 -9.45
CA ILE A 73 -4.67 -4.29 -8.61
C ILE A 73 -6.12 -4.70 -8.76
N ASP A 74 -6.36 -5.85 -9.37
CA ASP A 74 -7.70 -6.45 -9.45
C ASP A 74 -7.90 -7.53 -8.37
N GLY A 75 -6.83 -7.93 -7.69
CA GLY A 75 -6.83 -8.97 -6.65
C GLY A 75 -6.84 -8.44 -5.21
N THR A 76 -6.45 -9.32 -4.30
CA THR A 76 -6.23 -9.05 -2.88
C THR A 76 -4.77 -9.29 -2.54
N LEU A 77 -4.10 -8.29 -1.98
CA LEU A 77 -2.82 -8.45 -1.30
C LEU A 77 -3.12 -8.80 0.16
N VAL A 78 -2.40 -9.78 0.70
CA VAL A 78 -2.62 -10.31 2.05
C VAL A 78 -1.30 -10.23 2.81
N ALA A 79 -1.30 -9.62 3.99
CA ALA A 79 -0.14 -9.63 4.87
C ALA A 79 0.05 -11.02 5.50
N PRO A 80 1.24 -11.33 6.03
CA PRO A 80 1.44 -12.51 6.86
C PRO A 80 0.45 -12.54 8.04
N LEU A 81 -0.01 -13.74 8.41
CA LEU A 81 -0.91 -13.90 9.55
C LEU A 81 -0.19 -13.62 10.88
N ASP A 82 1.08 -13.98 10.98
CA ASP A 82 1.93 -13.61 12.10
C ASP A 82 2.20 -12.10 12.06
N HIS A 83 1.62 -11.37 13.01
CA HIS A 83 1.76 -9.92 13.12
C HIS A 83 3.22 -9.46 13.31
N ARG A 84 4.09 -10.33 13.87
CA ARG A 84 5.52 -10.07 14.04
C ARG A 84 6.27 -10.05 12.71
N ALA A 85 5.72 -10.65 11.66
CA ALA A 85 6.36 -10.69 10.34
C ALA A 85 6.31 -9.34 9.60
N LEU A 86 5.37 -8.44 9.95
CA LEU A 86 5.45 -7.02 9.61
C LEU A 86 6.20 -6.25 10.71
N GLY A 87 6.05 -6.65 11.97
CA GLY A 87 6.96 -6.27 13.05
C GLY A 87 7.12 -4.76 13.23
N ASN A 88 8.37 -4.31 13.31
CA ASN A 88 8.77 -2.90 13.42
C ASN A 88 9.14 -2.31 12.05
N SER A 89 8.49 -2.75 10.96
CA SER A 89 8.82 -2.28 9.60
C SER A 89 8.25 -0.88 9.29
N ASP A 90 7.49 -0.27 10.20
CA ASP A 90 6.73 0.98 10.06
C ASP A 90 5.65 1.02 8.97
N TYR A 91 5.80 0.25 7.90
CA TYR A 91 4.93 0.17 6.74
C TYR A 91 4.92 -1.25 6.14
N TRP A 92 3.76 -1.63 5.61
CA TRP A 92 3.60 -2.85 4.83
C TRP A 92 3.87 -2.59 3.34
N ILE A 93 3.26 -1.55 2.77
CA ILE A 93 3.48 -1.14 1.38
C ILE A 93 3.93 0.31 1.38
N LEU A 94 5.14 0.58 0.87
CA LEU A 94 5.67 1.94 0.77
C LEU A 94 5.92 2.30 -0.69
N PHE A 95 5.36 3.42 -1.14
CA PHE A 95 5.81 4.12 -2.34
C PHE A 95 6.61 5.35 -1.92
N ILE A 96 7.86 5.45 -2.38
CA ILE A 96 8.77 6.51 -1.92
C ILE A 96 9.52 7.19 -3.06
N GLN A 97 9.51 8.53 -3.06
CA GLN A 97 10.22 9.38 -4.03
C GLN A 97 9.80 9.12 -5.48
N VAL A 98 8.48 9.07 -5.75
CA VAL A 98 7.93 8.76 -7.07
C VAL A 98 7.12 9.94 -7.58
N ASN A 99 7.37 10.36 -8.83
CA ASN A 99 6.54 11.33 -9.53
C ASN A 99 5.56 10.58 -10.45
N TRP A 100 4.33 11.06 -10.57
CA TRP A 100 3.32 10.54 -11.51
C TRP A 100 2.95 9.07 -11.27
N LEU A 101 2.56 8.75 -10.03
CA LEU A 101 2.14 7.42 -9.61
C LEU A 101 0.61 7.32 -9.56
N SER A 102 0.04 6.27 -10.15
CA SER A 102 -1.36 5.90 -9.94
C SER A 102 -1.46 4.51 -9.30
N VAL A 103 -2.14 4.38 -8.17
CA VAL A 103 -2.51 3.09 -7.55
C VAL A 103 -4.02 2.92 -7.68
N VAL A 104 -4.45 1.91 -8.43
CA VAL A 104 -5.85 1.74 -8.84
C VAL A 104 -6.37 0.35 -8.48
N GLY A 105 -7.49 0.32 -7.76
CA GLY A 105 -8.17 -0.88 -7.32
C GLY A 105 -7.47 -1.59 -6.17
N GLY A 106 -7.90 -2.81 -5.91
CA GLY A 106 -7.24 -3.73 -5.00
C GLY A 106 -7.85 -3.80 -3.61
N ASN A 107 -7.68 -4.96 -3.00
CA ASN A 107 -8.00 -5.18 -1.59
C ASN A 107 -6.69 -5.43 -0.84
N LEU A 108 -6.43 -4.69 0.24
CA LEU A 108 -5.28 -4.86 1.10
C LEU A 108 -5.75 -5.44 2.43
N ASP A 109 -5.47 -6.71 2.70
CA ASP A 109 -5.84 -7.41 3.94
C ASP A 109 -4.61 -7.54 4.84
N ALA A 110 -4.43 -6.57 5.74
CA ALA A 110 -3.20 -6.37 6.50
C ALA A 110 -3.09 -7.19 7.79
N LYS A 111 -4.09 -8.04 8.10
CA LYS A 111 -4.07 -9.00 9.22
C LYS A 111 -3.74 -8.38 10.60
N GLY A 112 -4.28 -7.20 10.89
CA GLY A 112 -4.04 -6.45 12.13
C GLY A 112 -4.47 -7.12 13.44
N ALA A 113 -5.45 -8.03 13.40
CA ALA A 113 -6.04 -8.66 14.59
C ALA A 113 -5.03 -9.25 15.59
N GLY A 114 -3.99 -9.91 15.10
CA GLY A 114 -2.94 -10.47 15.96
C GLY A 114 -2.17 -9.40 16.73
N LEU A 115 -1.89 -8.25 16.10
CA LEU A 115 -1.21 -7.13 16.76
C LEU A 115 -2.10 -6.48 17.81
N TRP A 116 -3.37 -6.26 17.50
CA TRP A 116 -4.31 -5.64 18.43
C TRP A 116 -4.52 -6.49 19.68
N ALA A 117 -4.68 -7.80 19.51
CA ALA A 117 -4.76 -8.75 20.64
C ALA A 117 -3.49 -8.74 21.50
N CYS A 118 -2.31 -8.68 20.86
CA CYS A 118 -1.05 -8.52 21.58
C CYS A 118 -1.06 -7.24 22.43
N LYS A 119 -1.34 -6.08 21.82
CA LYS A 119 -1.34 -4.77 22.52
C LYS A 119 -2.35 -4.75 23.68
N ALA A 120 -3.54 -5.32 23.48
CA ALA A 120 -4.57 -5.42 24.51
C ALA A 120 -4.17 -6.31 25.70
N SER A 121 -3.29 -7.29 25.49
CA SER A 121 -2.79 -8.17 26.56
C SER A 121 -1.75 -7.53 27.48
N GLY A 122 -1.28 -6.31 27.18
CA GLY A 122 -0.23 -5.63 27.96
C GLY A 122 1.18 -6.23 27.78
N GLN A 123 1.35 -7.18 26.85
CA GLN A 123 2.65 -7.75 26.54
C GLN A 123 3.52 -6.81 25.69
N THR A 124 4.81 -7.09 25.62
CA THR A 124 5.70 -6.44 24.66
C THR A 124 5.36 -6.88 23.23
N CYS A 125 4.85 -5.93 22.45
CA CYS A 125 4.42 -6.14 21.07
C CYS A 125 5.26 -5.30 20.11
N PRO A 126 5.38 -5.70 18.84
CA PRO A 126 5.96 -4.83 17.81
C PRO A 126 5.17 -3.51 17.68
N THR A 127 5.81 -2.47 17.16
CA THR A 127 5.16 -1.18 16.88
C THR A 127 3.96 -1.36 15.94
N GLY A 128 4.14 -2.21 14.92
CA GLY A 128 3.18 -2.45 13.86
C GLY A 128 3.53 -1.68 12.58
N ALA A 129 2.74 -1.93 11.54
CA ALA A 129 2.94 -1.34 10.22
C ALA A 129 1.68 -0.64 9.70
N ARG A 130 1.87 0.52 9.06
CA ARG A 130 0.84 1.18 8.26
C ARG A 130 0.56 0.37 6.99
N SER A 131 -0.71 0.26 6.57
CA SER A 131 -1.05 -0.63 5.45
C SER A 131 -0.45 -0.17 4.12
N ILE A 132 -0.63 1.10 3.75
CA ILE A 132 0.00 1.69 2.58
C ILE A 132 0.43 3.13 2.85
N THR A 133 1.68 3.44 2.52
CA THR A 133 2.32 4.72 2.78
C THR A 133 2.87 5.31 1.48
N PHE A 134 2.65 6.60 1.29
CA PHE A 134 3.17 7.40 0.20
C PHE A 134 4.07 8.48 0.79
N ASN A 135 5.36 8.41 0.50
CA ASN A 135 6.36 9.33 1.01
C ASN A 135 7.03 10.07 -0.17
N TRP A 136 7.02 11.40 -0.17
CA TRP A 136 7.61 12.20 -1.27
C TRP A 136 7.05 11.81 -2.65
N VAL A 137 5.75 11.55 -2.72
CA VAL A 137 5.06 11.29 -3.99
C VAL A 137 4.49 12.61 -4.53
N ASN A 138 4.80 12.92 -5.79
CA ASN A 138 4.27 14.10 -6.46
C ASN A 138 3.38 13.71 -7.63
N ASN A 139 2.24 14.39 -7.77
CA ASN A 139 1.23 14.11 -8.80
C ASN A 139 0.73 12.65 -8.71
N GLY A 140 0.21 12.29 -7.54
CA GLY A 140 -0.24 10.94 -7.21
C GLY A 140 -1.76 10.77 -7.35
N GLU A 141 -2.20 9.57 -7.74
CA GLU A 141 -3.60 9.17 -7.71
C GLU A 141 -3.76 7.83 -6.97
N ILE A 142 -4.66 7.79 -5.99
CA ILE A 142 -5.07 6.59 -5.27
C ILE A 142 -6.57 6.43 -5.49
N LYS A 143 -6.99 5.37 -6.17
CA LYS A 143 -8.38 5.23 -6.62
C LYS A 143 -8.91 3.83 -6.41
N GLY A 144 -10.09 3.69 -5.80
CA GLY A 144 -10.80 2.41 -5.73
C GLY A 144 -10.17 1.37 -4.79
N LEU A 145 -9.22 1.77 -3.95
CA LEU A 145 -8.54 0.88 -3.01
C LEU A 145 -9.45 0.54 -1.83
N THR A 146 -9.47 -0.73 -1.42
CA THR A 146 -10.06 -1.16 -0.15
C THR A 146 -8.97 -1.66 0.79
N SER A 147 -8.81 -1.03 1.95
CA SER A 147 -7.84 -1.38 2.98
C SER A 147 -8.56 -1.98 4.19
N ILE A 148 -8.14 -3.17 4.61
CA ILE A 148 -8.84 -4.03 5.58
C ILE A 148 -7.87 -4.43 6.70
N ASN A 149 -8.30 -4.27 7.95
CA ASN A 149 -7.61 -4.71 9.15
C ASN A 149 -6.14 -4.25 9.20
N SER A 150 -5.92 -2.95 9.06
CA SER A 150 -4.58 -2.37 9.17
C SER A 150 -3.98 -2.55 10.56
N GLN A 151 -2.69 -2.84 10.67
CA GLN A 151 -2.04 -2.94 12.00
C GLN A 151 -2.01 -1.57 12.72
N LEU A 152 -1.88 -0.49 11.95
CA LEU A 152 -1.97 0.92 12.37
C LEU A 152 -2.86 1.68 11.36
N MET A 153 -2.48 2.88 10.94
CA MET A 153 -3.18 3.69 9.94
C MET A 153 -3.31 2.97 8.58
N HIS A 154 -4.43 3.16 7.91
CA HIS A 154 -4.75 2.50 6.64
C HIS A 154 -4.04 3.13 5.44
N ILE A 155 -4.19 4.43 5.21
CA ILE A 155 -3.50 5.17 4.13
C ILE A 155 -2.73 6.33 4.76
N VAL A 156 -1.43 6.43 4.47
CA VAL A 156 -0.59 7.55 4.92
C VAL A 156 -0.02 8.31 3.73
N ILE A 157 -0.23 9.63 3.72
CA ILE A 157 0.28 10.57 2.71
C ILE A 157 1.21 11.54 3.42
N ASN A 158 2.50 11.37 3.23
CA ASN A 158 3.51 12.13 3.95
C ASN A 158 4.51 12.79 2.99
N SER A 159 4.78 14.08 3.21
CA SER A 159 5.68 14.88 2.37
C SER A 159 5.32 14.86 0.87
N CYS A 160 4.03 14.73 0.54
CA CYS A 160 3.56 14.59 -0.83
C CYS A 160 3.03 15.92 -1.41
N LYS A 161 2.99 16.02 -2.74
CA LYS A 161 2.41 17.18 -3.45
C LYS A 161 1.41 16.73 -4.51
N ASN A 162 0.25 17.37 -4.57
CA ASN A 162 -0.77 17.11 -5.58
C ASN A 162 -1.17 15.62 -5.61
N VAL A 163 -1.79 15.13 -4.53
CA VAL A 163 -2.23 13.74 -4.41
C VAL A 163 -3.75 13.68 -4.31
N LYS A 164 -4.37 12.91 -5.20
CA LYS A 164 -5.82 12.67 -5.20
C LYS A 164 -6.14 11.27 -4.69
N VAL A 165 -6.93 11.18 -3.62
CA VAL A 165 -7.51 9.95 -3.10
C VAL A 165 -8.99 9.92 -3.46
N SER A 166 -9.47 8.86 -4.10
CA SER A 166 -10.89 8.78 -4.45
C SER A 166 -11.51 7.38 -4.43
N ASN A 167 -12.77 7.30 -4.02
CA ASN A 167 -13.56 6.06 -4.02
C ASN A 167 -12.88 4.94 -3.22
N VAL A 168 -12.29 5.27 -2.07
CA VAL A 168 -11.55 4.33 -1.22
C VAL A 168 -12.41 3.83 -0.07
N LYS A 169 -12.05 2.66 0.47
CA LYS A 169 -12.72 2.06 1.62
C LYS A 169 -11.70 1.64 2.67
N MET A 170 -11.90 2.02 3.92
CA MET A 170 -11.10 1.60 5.07
C MET A 170 -12.01 0.88 6.05
N ILE A 171 -11.65 -0.36 6.40
CA ILE A 171 -12.48 -1.26 7.20
C ILE A 171 -11.63 -1.94 8.26
N ALA A 172 -11.94 -1.68 9.52
CA ALA A 172 -11.43 -2.36 10.70
C ALA A 172 -12.52 -2.34 11.80
N PRO A 173 -12.41 -3.17 12.85
CA PRO A 173 -13.30 -3.08 14.01
C PRO A 173 -13.29 -1.69 14.66
N ASP A 174 -14.40 -1.32 15.29
CA ASP A 174 -14.55 -0.06 16.03
C ASP A 174 -13.60 0.10 17.23
N LEU A 175 -13.12 -1.01 17.79
CA LEU A 175 -12.15 -1.02 18.89
C LEU A 175 -10.71 -1.31 18.43
N SER A 176 -10.41 -1.28 17.13
CA SER A 176 -9.03 -1.50 16.67
C SER A 176 -8.15 -0.26 16.90
N PRO A 177 -7.06 -0.37 17.70
CA PRO A 177 -6.28 0.79 18.13
C PRO A 177 -5.44 1.38 17.00
N ASN A 178 -5.36 2.72 16.94
CA ASN A 178 -4.51 3.49 16.01
C ASN A 178 -4.78 3.17 14.53
N THR A 179 -6.03 2.89 14.19
CA THR A 179 -6.45 2.52 12.84
C THR A 179 -6.97 3.70 12.04
N ASP A 180 -6.29 4.85 12.06
CA ASP A 180 -6.71 6.03 11.30
C ASP A 180 -6.99 5.65 9.83
N GLY A 181 -8.08 6.19 9.27
CA GLY A 181 -8.48 5.90 7.90
C GLY A 181 -7.49 6.47 6.88
N ILE A 182 -7.35 7.79 6.85
CA ILE A 182 -6.36 8.48 6.01
C ILE A 182 -5.61 9.51 6.86
N HIS A 183 -4.30 9.31 7.01
CA HIS A 183 -3.42 10.27 7.65
C HIS A 183 -2.67 11.11 6.62
N VAL A 184 -2.71 12.43 6.75
CA VAL A 184 -2.00 13.38 5.87
C VAL A 184 -1.03 14.22 6.69
N GLN A 185 0.25 14.23 6.33
CA GLN A 185 1.27 14.99 7.03
C GLN A 185 2.24 15.68 6.06
N SER A 186 2.73 16.87 6.40
CA SER A 186 3.79 17.57 5.64
C SER A 186 3.50 17.71 4.14
N SER A 187 2.23 17.68 3.72
CA SER A 187 1.83 17.55 2.32
C SER A 187 1.13 18.82 1.81
N THR A 188 1.04 19.01 0.50
CA THR A 188 0.34 20.16 -0.10
C THR A 188 -0.51 19.73 -1.29
N GLY A 189 -1.76 20.21 -1.37
CA GLY A 189 -2.69 19.86 -2.44
C GLY A 189 -3.11 18.40 -2.40
N VAL A 190 -3.54 17.92 -1.23
CA VAL A 190 -4.14 16.59 -1.08
C VAL A 190 -5.65 16.71 -1.19
N THR A 191 -6.26 15.94 -2.09
CA THR A 191 -7.71 15.94 -2.30
C THR A 191 -8.27 14.56 -1.99
N ILE A 192 -9.25 14.47 -1.08
CA ILE A 192 -9.89 13.22 -0.68
C ILE A 192 -11.38 13.30 -1.06
N ILE A 193 -11.88 12.37 -1.87
CA ILE A 193 -13.26 12.38 -2.39
C ILE A 193 -13.86 10.97 -2.28
N ASN A 194 -15.09 10.86 -1.79
CA ASN A 194 -15.82 9.59 -1.70
C ASN A 194 -15.03 8.49 -0.95
N ALA A 195 -14.66 8.76 0.30
CA ALA A 195 -14.05 7.76 1.19
C ALA A 195 -15.13 7.15 2.10
N LEU A 196 -15.17 5.83 2.20
CA LEU A 196 -15.94 5.12 3.22
C LEU A 196 -14.99 4.63 4.31
N ILE A 197 -15.16 5.11 5.53
CA ILE A 197 -14.24 4.84 6.64
C ILE A 197 -15.02 4.22 7.79
N LYS A 198 -14.60 3.03 8.18
CA LYS A 198 -15.11 2.27 9.34
C LYS A 198 -13.89 1.74 10.08
N THR A 199 -13.40 2.49 11.05
CA THR A 199 -12.15 2.24 11.78
C THR A 199 -12.35 2.59 13.25
N GLY A 200 -11.39 2.22 14.10
CA GLY A 200 -11.45 2.46 15.54
C GLY A 200 -10.74 3.73 16.02
N ASP A 201 -10.31 4.58 15.10
CA ASP A 201 -9.61 5.83 15.37
C ASP A 201 -10.03 6.90 14.33
N ASP A 202 -9.29 8.01 14.24
CA ASP A 202 -9.56 9.12 13.33
C ASP A 202 -9.93 8.68 11.91
N CYS A 203 -11.08 9.15 11.40
CA CYS A 203 -11.44 8.89 10.01
C CYS A 203 -10.42 9.50 9.05
N ILE A 204 -10.10 10.78 9.25
CA ILE A 204 -9.07 11.52 8.54
C ILE A 204 -8.30 12.34 9.57
N SER A 205 -7.00 12.13 9.68
CA SER A 205 -6.12 12.91 10.56
C SER A 205 -5.15 13.76 9.73
N ILE A 206 -4.97 15.02 10.15
CA ILE A 206 -4.07 15.98 9.49
C ILE A 206 -2.95 16.35 10.46
N GLY A 207 -1.75 15.87 10.16
CA GLY A 207 -0.53 16.17 10.89
C GLY A 207 0.12 17.50 10.50
N PRO A 208 1.09 17.96 11.31
CA PRO A 208 1.78 19.23 11.11
C PRO A 208 2.51 19.32 9.76
N GLY A 209 2.76 20.55 9.33
CA GLY A 209 3.41 20.86 8.05
C GLY A 209 2.51 20.66 6.81
N THR A 210 1.28 20.15 6.98
CA THR A 210 0.30 20.07 5.90
C THR A 210 -0.21 21.46 5.56
N ARG A 211 -0.24 21.78 4.25
CA ARG A 211 -0.81 23.01 3.71
C ARG A 211 -2.00 22.64 2.83
N CYS A 212 -3.19 23.01 3.28
CA CYS A 212 -4.44 22.81 2.56
C CYS A 212 -4.53 23.77 1.38
#